data_AF-A0A0A0MAH9-F1
#
_entry.id   AF-A0A0A0MAH9-F1
#
_cell.length_a   1.000
_cell.length_b   1.000
_cell.length_c   1.000
_cell.angle_alpha   90.00
_cell.angle_beta   90.00
_cell.angle_gamma   90.00
#
_symmetry.space_group_name_H-M   'P 1'
#
loop_
_entity.id
_entity.type
_entity.pdbx_description
1 polymer ?
#
loop_
_entity_poly.entity_id
_entity_poly.type
_entity_poly.pdbx_seq_one_letter_code
_entity_poly.pdbx_strand_id
1 'polypeptide(L)'
;MFGLDALMLARIQFAFTISFHIIFPAITIGLAAYLAVLEGLWLARKRQVYLDLYRFWLKPFAVAFGMGVVSGIVMAYQFGTNWSEFSRFAGSITGPLLTYEVLTAFFLEAGFLGVMLFGMKRVGPGLHFFSTIAVSVGTLISATWILASNSWMQTPQGHEIVDGVV
;
A
#
# COMPACT_ATOMS: atom_id res chain seq x y z
N MET A 1 -23.69 -2.59 29.95
CA MET A 1 -22.86 -2.52 28.73
C MET A 1 -22.85 -3.89 28.07
N PHE A 2 -22.82 -3.98 26.74
CA PHE A 2 -23.17 -5.13 25.88
C PHE A 2 -22.45 -6.50 26.10
N GLY A 3 -21.80 -6.76 27.25
CA GLY A 3 -21.17 -8.04 27.56
C GLY A 3 -19.97 -8.39 26.66
N LEU A 4 -19.48 -7.45 25.86
CA LEU A 4 -18.33 -7.64 24.99
C LEU A 4 -17.04 -7.46 25.81
N ASP A 5 -16.15 -8.44 25.70
CA ASP A 5 -14.80 -8.36 26.27
C ASP A 5 -13.89 -7.47 25.41
N ALA A 6 -12.74 -7.09 25.98
CA ALA A 6 -11.77 -6.25 25.28
C ALA A 6 -11.25 -6.89 24.00
N LEU A 7 -11.09 -8.23 23.99
CA LEU A 7 -10.62 -8.98 22.83
C LEU A 7 -11.62 -8.91 21.66
N MET A 8 -12.91 -9.04 21.92
CA MET A 8 -13.94 -8.92 20.90
C MET A 8 -14.00 -7.49 20.34
N LEU A 9 -13.88 -6.47 21.21
CA LEU A 9 -13.83 -5.07 20.77
C LEU A 9 -12.61 -4.80 19.88
N ALA A 10 -11.43 -5.32 20.25
CA ALA A 10 -10.22 -5.21 19.43
C ALA A 10 -10.38 -5.87 18.05
N ARG A 11 -11.02 -7.05 18.00
CA ARG A 11 -11.34 -7.75 16.73
C ARG A 11 -12.30 -6.96 15.85
N ILE A 12 -13.40 -6.44 16.42
CA ILE A 12 -14.37 -5.63 15.68
C ILE A 12 -13.71 -4.35 15.14
N GLN A 13 -12.91 -3.68 15.97
CA GLN A 13 -12.21 -2.47 15.56
C GLN A 13 -11.21 -2.75 14.44
N PHE A 14 -10.39 -3.79 14.56
CA PHE A 14 -9.42 -4.16 13.54
C PHE A 14 -10.13 -4.59 12.24
N ALA A 15 -11.20 -5.39 12.33
CA ALA A 15 -12.00 -5.81 11.19
C ALA A 15 -12.60 -4.63 10.43
N PHE A 16 -13.13 -3.63 11.14
CA PHE A 16 -13.61 -2.39 10.53
C PHE A 16 -12.47 -1.64 9.82
N THR A 17 -11.35 -1.44 10.49
CA THR A 17 -10.20 -0.69 9.95
C THR A 17 -9.65 -1.35 8.70
N ILE A 18 -9.42 -2.67 8.71
CA ILE A 18 -8.87 -3.37 7.54
C ILE A 18 -9.86 -3.49 6.39
N SER A 19 -11.14 -3.71 6.67
CA SER A 19 -12.18 -3.77 5.62
C SER A 19 -12.32 -2.43 4.92
N PHE A 20 -12.19 -1.31 5.65
CA PHE A 20 -12.18 0.01 5.04
C PHE A 20 -10.88 0.28 4.29
N HIS A 21 -9.73 -0.05 4.90
CA HIS A 21 -8.42 0.20 4.31
C HIS A 21 -8.26 -0.52 2.97
N ILE A 22 -8.56 -1.82 2.88
CA ILE A 22 -8.24 -2.65 1.71
C ILE A 22 -8.85 -2.15 0.39
N ILE A 23 -9.99 -1.43 0.48
CA ILE A 23 -10.65 -0.84 -0.69
C ILE A 23 -9.69 0.09 -1.44
N PHE A 24 -8.87 0.87 -0.71
CA PHE A 24 -8.01 1.86 -1.33
C PHE A 24 -6.78 1.25 -2.00
N PRO A 25 -5.93 0.44 -1.33
CA PRO A 25 -4.79 -0.23 -1.97
C PRO A 25 -5.21 -1.12 -3.14
N ALA A 26 -6.31 -1.87 -3.02
CA ALA A 26 -6.77 -2.73 -4.11
C ALA A 26 -7.08 -1.93 -5.38
N ILE A 27 -7.71 -0.77 -5.24
CA ILE A 27 -8.00 0.14 -6.35
C ILE A 27 -6.73 0.81 -6.87
N THR A 28 -5.85 1.30 -5.98
CA THR A 28 -4.67 2.05 -6.40
C THR A 28 -3.62 1.18 -7.08
N ILE A 29 -3.45 -0.08 -6.66
CA ILE A 29 -2.56 -1.05 -7.36
C ILE A 29 -3.02 -1.23 -8.81
N GLY A 30 -4.31 -1.50 -9.02
CA GLY A 30 -4.87 -1.66 -10.37
C GLY A 30 -4.81 -0.39 -11.21
N LEU A 31 -5.16 0.76 -10.62
CA LEU A 31 -5.12 2.04 -11.32
C LEU A 31 -3.69 2.50 -11.64
N ALA A 32 -2.70 2.26 -10.78
CA ALA A 32 -1.31 2.61 -11.07
C ALA A 32 -0.80 1.86 -12.31
N ALA A 33 -1.05 0.55 -12.39
CA ALA A 33 -0.71 -0.25 -13.56
C ALA A 33 -1.45 0.22 -14.81
N TYR A 34 -2.75 0.53 -14.68
CA TYR A 34 -3.55 1.04 -15.80
C TYR A 34 -3.06 2.42 -16.30
N LEU A 35 -2.71 3.32 -15.40
CA LEU A 35 -2.14 4.64 -15.72
C LEU A 35 -0.80 4.50 -16.44
N ALA A 36 0.07 3.59 -15.99
CA ALA A 36 1.32 3.28 -16.69
C ALA A 36 1.06 2.79 -18.13
N VAL A 37 0.09 1.88 -18.32
CA VAL A 37 -0.27 1.42 -19.67
C VAL A 37 -0.80 2.56 -20.55
N LEU A 38 -1.71 3.38 -20.04
CA LEU A 38 -2.28 4.51 -20.78
C LEU A 38 -1.21 5.52 -21.20
N GLU A 39 -0.31 5.88 -20.28
CA GLU A 39 0.76 6.81 -20.60
C GLU A 39 1.75 6.23 -21.61
N GLY A 40 2.12 4.94 -21.46
CA GLY A 40 2.97 4.25 -22.43
C GLY A 40 2.34 4.19 -23.83
N LEU A 41 1.04 3.91 -23.91
CA LEU A 41 0.28 3.93 -25.17
C LEU A 41 0.20 5.34 -25.78
N TRP A 42 0.02 6.37 -24.96
CA TRP A 42 0.07 7.75 -25.41
C TRP A 42 1.46 8.09 -25.97
N LEU A 43 2.53 7.70 -25.29
CA LEU A 43 3.89 7.96 -25.77
C LEU A 43 4.21 7.26 -27.08
N ALA A 44 3.76 6.01 -27.25
CA ALA A 44 4.01 5.20 -28.44
C ALA A 44 3.12 5.58 -29.63
N ARG A 45 1.83 5.85 -29.40
CA ARG A 45 0.84 6.06 -30.48
C ARG A 45 0.48 7.53 -30.70
N LYS A 46 0.79 8.42 -29.75
CA LYS A 46 0.43 9.85 -29.77
C LYS A 46 -1.07 10.14 -29.94
N ARG A 47 -1.94 9.17 -29.61
CA ARG A 47 -3.40 9.34 -29.66
C ARG A 47 -3.88 10.05 -28.39
N GLN A 48 -4.57 11.18 -28.55
CA GLN A 48 -5.01 12.03 -27.45
C GLN A 48 -5.93 11.32 -26.45
N VAL A 49 -6.75 10.37 -26.92
CA VAL A 49 -7.66 9.58 -26.08
C VAL A 49 -6.97 8.91 -24.88
N TYR A 50 -5.74 8.43 -25.04
CA TYR A 50 -5.00 7.78 -23.94
C TYR A 50 -4.59 8.79 -22.87
N LEU A 51 -4.21 10.00 -23.28
CA LEU A 51 -3.86 11.07 -22.35
C LEU A 51 -5.08 11.62 -21.61
N ASP A 52 -6.22 11.69 -22.28
CA ASP A 52 -7.48 12.13 -21.66
C ASP A 52 -7.94 11.11 -20.61
N LEU A 53 -7.89 9.81 -20.94
CA LEU A 53 -8.15 8.73 -19.98
C LEU A 53 -7.15 8.78 -18.81
N TYR A 54 -5.86 8.96 -19.08
CA TYR A 54 -4.83 9.06 -18.05
C TYR A 54 -5.18 10.18 -17.06
N ARG A 55 -5.48 11.39 -17.56
CA ARG A 55 -5.82 12.55 -16.73
C ARG A 55 -7.11 12.38 -15.95
N PHE A 56 -8.09 11.67 -16.53
CA PHE A 56 -9.32 11.34 -15.82
C PHE A 56 -9.03 10.43 -14.63
N TRP A 57 -8.36 9.30 -14.85
CA TRP A 57 -8.09 8.28 -13.82
C TRP A 57 -7.05 8.68 -12.79
N LEU A 58 -6.17 9.63 -13.13
CA LEU A 58 -5.18 10.19 -12.20
C LEU A 58 -5.84 10.83 -10.97
N LYS A 59 -7.02 11.45 -11.13
CA LYS A 59 -7.72 12.12 -10.02
C LYS A 59 -8.32 11.13 -9.01
N PRO A 60 -9.14 10.12 -9.40
CA PRO A 60 -9.56 9.05 -8.49
C PRO A 60 -8.38 8.33 -7.85
N PHE A 61 -7.32 8.06 -8.62
CA PHE A 61 -6.10 7.44 -8.10
C PHE A 61 -5.50 8.27 -6.96
N ALA A 62 -5.33 9.58 -7.14
CA ALA A 62 -4.77 10.46 -6.12
C ALA A 62 -5.60 10.49 -4.83
N VAL A 63 -6.93 10.54 -4.94
CA VAL A 63 -7.84 10.52 -3.79
C VAL A 63 -7.77 9.17 -3.07
N ALA A 64 -7.87 8.07 -3.81
CA ALA A 64 -7.79 6.72 -3.23
C ALA A 64 -6.42 6.50 -2.56
N PHE A 65 -5.33 6.94 -3.19
CA PHE A 65 -3.98 6.85 -2.62
C PHE A 65 -3.90 7.60 -1.29
N GLY A 66 -4.35 8.86 -1.22
CA GLY A 66 -4.37 9.63 0.02
C GLY A 66 -5.18 8.95 1.13
N MET A 67 -6.36 8.41 0.80
CA MET A 67 -7.18 7.66 1.75
C MET A 67 -6.52 6.36 2.20
N GLY A 68 -5.82 5.67 1.30
CA GLY A 68 -5.00 4.50 1.60
C GLY A 68 -3.91 4.81 2.63
N VAL A 69 -3.14 5.88 2.42
CA VAL A 69 -2.10 6.32 3.36
C VAL A 69 -2.67 6.57 4.76
N VAL A 70 -3.74 7.38 4.85
CA VAL A 70 -4.34 7.73 6.15
C VAL A 70 -4.87 6.50 6.87
N SER A 71 -5.62 5.64 6.18
CA SER A 71 -6.18 4.42 6.79
C SER A 71 -5.10 3.38 7.14
N GLY A 72 -4.02 3.30 6.36
CA GLY A 72 -2.89 2.41 6.63
C GLY A 72 -2.12 2.80 7.88
N ILE A 73 -1.90 4.09 8.10
CA ILE A 73 -1.28 4.59 9.34
C ILE A 73 -2.11 4.15 10.57
N VAL A 74 -3.44 4.32 10.52
CA VAL A 74 -4.32 3.89 11.62
C VAL A 74 -4.18 2.39 11.90
N MET A 75 -4.12 1.56 10.85
CA MET A 75 -3.94 0.12 10.98
C MET A 75 -2.58 -0.25 11.59
N ALA A 76 -1.49 0.40 11.13
CA ALA A 76 -0.15 0.14 11.64
C ALA A 76 -0.06 0.36 13.16
N TYR A 77 -0.66 1.45 13.66
CA TYR A 77 -0.71 1.72 15.10
C TYR A 77 -1.58 0.73 15.88
N GLN A 78 -2.62 0.14 15.27
CA GLN A 78 -3.45 -0.86 15.96
C GLN A 78 -2.68 -2.13 16.35
N PHE A 79 -1.63 -2.50 15.61
CA PHE A 79 -0.77 -3.62 16.02
C PHE A 79 -0.11 -3.34 17.38
N GLY A 80 0.29 -2.10 17.65
CA GLY A 80 0.88 -1.71 18.94
C GLY A 80 -0.15 -1.52 20.04
N THR A 81 -1.24 -0.79 19.78
CA THR A 81 -2.19 -0.38 20.84
C THR A 81 -3.13 -1.51 21.27
N ASN A 82 -3.57 -2.35 20.33
CA ASN A 82 -4.61 -3.36 20.58
C ASN A 82 -4.08 -4.79 20.51
N TRP A 83 -2.89 -4.99 19.92
CA TRP A 83 -2.27 -6.30 19.69
C TRP A 83 -0.81 -6.33 20.20
N SER A 84 -0.56 -5.73 21.37
CA SER A 84 0.78 -5.62 21.95
C SER A 84 1.48 -6.97 22.14
N GLU A 85 0.76 -7.98 22.60
CA GLU A 85 1.31 -9.34 22.77
C GLU A 85 1.65 -10.00 21.43
N PHE A 86 0.86 -9.77 20.39
CA PHE A 86 1.21 -10.21 19.03
C PHE A 86 2.47 -9.51 18.55
N SER A 87 2.57 -8.19 18.75
CA SER A 87 3.75 -7.41 18.37
C SER A 87 5.00 -7.88 19.14
N ARG A 88 4.85 -8.27 20.41
CA ARG A 88 5.94 -8.86 21.22
C ARG A 88 6.35 -10.24 20.71
N PHE A 89 5.38 -11.09 20.39
CA PHE A 89 5.60 -12.48 19.97
C PHE A 89 6.17 -12.58 18.54
N ALA A 90 5.54 -11.92 17.58
CA ALA A 90 5.83 -12.07 16.14
C ALA A 90 6.61 -10.88 15.55
N GLY A 91 7.02 -9.91 16.36
CA GLY A 91 7.66 -8.67 15.89
C GLY A 91 9.03 -8.89 15.22
N SER A 92 9.76 -9.93 15.60
CA SER A 92 11.03 -10.36 14.98
C SER A 92 10.88 -10.72 13.50
N ILE A 93 9.70 -11.17 13.07
CA ILE A 93 9.41 -11.57 11.69
C ILE A 93 8.57 -10.51 10.98
N THR A 94 7.44 -10.13 11.59
CA THR A 94 6.49 -9.19 10.97
C THR A 94 7.05 -7.77 10.92
N GLY A 95 7.83 -7.36 11.93
CA GLY A 95 8.44 -6.03 12.02
C GLY A 95 9.37 -5.72 10.84
N PRO A 96 10.35 -6.57 10.51
CA PRO A 96 11.18 -6.39 9.31
C PRO A 96 10.36 -6.35 8.02
N LEU A 97 9.37 -7.23 7.84
CA LEU A 97 8.53 -7.24 6.61
C LEU A 97 7.78 -5.92 6.42
N LEU A 98 7.17 -5.39 7.50
CA LEU A 98 6.51 -4.08 7.49
C LEU A 98 7.50 -2.93 7.29
N THR A 99 8.70 -3.05 7.85
CA THR A 99 9.75 -2.04 7.64
C THR A 99 10.23 -2.03 6.19
N TYR A 100 10.40 -3.20 5.56
CA TYR A 100 10.75 -3.30 4.15
C TYR A 100 9.69 -2.70 3.25
N GLU A 101 8.40 -2.89 3.55
CA GLU A 101 7.32 -2.21 2.84
C GLU A 101 7.55 -0.69 2.83
N VAL A 102 7.78 -0.09 4.00
CA VAL A 102 7.99 1.36 4.12
C VAL A 102 9.22 1.79 3.32
N LEU A 103 10.36 1.13 3.54
CA LEU A 103 11.64 1.53 2.96
C LEU A 103 11.72 1.32 1.45
N THR A 104 11.12 0.25 0.92
CA THR A 104 11.30 -0.15 -0.48
C THR A 104 10.15 0.28 -1.38
N ALA A 105 8.91 0.27 -0.89
CA ALA A 105 7.74 0.63 -1.68
C ALA A 105 7.27 2.04 -1.37
N PHE A 106 7.02 2.36 -0.10
CA PHE A 106 6.40 3.63 0.27
C PHE A 106 7.27 4.85 -0.04
N PHE A 107 8.59 4.74 0.20
CA PHE A 107 9.54 5.78 -0.22
C PHE A 107 9.62 5.94 -1.74
N LEU A 108 9.57 4.84 -2.49
CA LEU A 108 9.58 4.86 -3.95
C LEU A 108 8.32 5.55 -4.48
N GLU A 109 7.15 5.14 -3.97
CA GLU A 109 5.87 5.75 -4.30
C GLU A 109 5.85 7.23 -3.93
N ALA A 110 6.16 7.60 -2.68
CA ALA A 110 6.14 8.98 -2.23
C ALA A 110 7.11 9.88 -3.01
N GLY A 111 8.28 9.36 -3.38
CA GLY A 111 9.28 10.08 -4.16
C GLY A 111 8.82 10.41 -5.58
N PHE A 112 8.14 9.48 -6.25
CA PHE A 112 7.72 9.64 -7.65
C PHE A 112 6.27 10.10 -7.83
N LEU A 113 5.41 9.93 -6.82
CA LEU A 113 4.00 10.31 -6.88
C LEU A 113 3.82 11.81 -7.13
N GLY A 114 4.63 12.67 -6.49
CA GLY A 114 4.57 14.11 -6.72
C GLY A 114 4.85 14.48 -8.19
N VAL A 115 5.77 13.77 -8.83
CA VAL A 115 6.08 13.95 -10.26
C VAL A 115 4.95 13.40 -11.12
N MET A 116 4.39 12.23 -10.80
CA MET A 116 3.26 11.63 -11.52
C MET A 116 2.00 12.51 -11.46
N LEU A 117 1.74 13.18 -10.34
CA LEU A 117 0.54 14.02 -10.15
C LEU A 117 0.69 15.42 -10.76
N PHE A 118 1.85 16.04 -10.63
CA PHE A 118 2.04 17.47 -10.94
C PHE A 118 3.11 17.75 -12.00
N GLY A 119 3.88 16.72 -12.39
CA GLY A 119 5.04 16.85 -13.27
C GLY A 119 4.71 16.95 -14.76
N MET A 120 3.49 16.64 -15.19
CA MET A 120 3.16 16.49 -16.62
C MET A 120 3.49 17.72 -17.49
N LYS A 121 3.50 18.94 -16.93
CA LYS A 121 3.94 20.18 -17.62
C LYS A 121 5.28 20.73 -17.11
N ARG A 122 5.92 20.08 -16.15
CA ARG A 122 7.12 20.55 -15.43
C ARG A 122 8.36 19.69 -15.72
N VAL A 123 8.17 18.43 -16.12
CA VAL A 123 9.24 17.50 -16.46
C VAL A 123 9.06 16.95 -17.88
N GLY A 124 10.12 16.39 -18.45
CA GLY A 124 10.04 15.75 -19.77
C GLY A 124 9.15 14.51 -19.78
N PRO A 125 8.55 14.14 -20.93
CA PRO A 125 7.62 13.01 -21.04
C PRO A 125 8.23 11.68 -20.62
N GLY A 126 9.53 11.47 -20.84
CA GLY A 126 10.22 10.24 -20.39
C GLY A 126 10.35 10.15 -18.87
N LEU A 127 10.68 11.25 -18.19
CA LEU A 127 10.79 11.29 -16.73
C LEU A 127 9.42 11.16 -16.06
N HIS A 128 8.39 11.79 -16.64
CA HIS A 128 7.04 11.63 -16.15
C HIS A 128 6.59 10.17 -16.25
N PHE A 129 6.78 9.53 -17.40
CA PHE A 129 6.43 8.12 -17.58
C PHE A 129 7.24 7.17 -16.69
N PHE A 130 8.54 7.44 -16.51
CA PHE A 130 9.34 6.71 -15.54
C PHE A 130 8.76 6.82 -14.12
N SER A 131 8.31 8.01 -13.73
CA SER A 131 7.68 8.22 -12.42
C SER A 131 6.39 7.41 -12.29
N THR A 132 5.56 7.38 -13.33
CA THR A 132 4.34 6.56 -13.37
C THR A 132 4.64 5.07 -13.25
N ILE A 133 5.68 4.57 -13.93
CA ILE A 133 6.15 3.18 -13.78
C ILE A 133 6.66 2.93 -12.36
N ALA A 134 7.49 3.82 -11.82
CA ALA A 134 8.06 3.68 -10.48
C ALA A 134 6.97 3.60 -9.41
N VAL A 135 5.93 4.43 -9.50
CA VAL A 135 4.75 4.33 -8.63
C VAL A 135 4.04 3.00 -8.82
N SER A 136 3.78 2.57 -10.06
CA SER A 136 3.11 1.28 -10.32
C SER A 136 3.91 0.06 -9.85
N VAL A 137 5.24 0.10 -9.91
CA VAL A 137 6.09 -0.99 -9.41
C VAL A 137 6.16 -0.93 -7.89
N GLY A 138 6.23 0.27 -7.30
CA GLY A 138 6.17 0.49 -5.86
C GLY A 138 4.93 -0.16 -5.25
N THR A 139 3.76 0.07 -5.82
CA THR A 139 2.50 -0.51 -5.29
C THR A 139 2.49 -2.04 -5.31
N LEU A 140 3.14 -2.66 -6.30
CA LEU A 140 3.30 -4.12 -6.36
C LEU A 140 4.31 -4.63 -5.31
N ILE A 141 5.39 -3.89 -5.07
CA ILE A 141 6.36 -4.21 -4.01
C ILE A 141 5.69 -4.10 -2.63
N SER A 142 4.89 -3.06 -2.38
CA SER A 142 4.14 -2.91 -1.12
C SER A 142 3.19 -4.10 -0.92
N ALA A 143 2.40 -4.44 -1.95
CA ALA A 143 1.51 -5.59 -1.91
C ALA A 143 2.26 -6.89 -1.61
N THR A 144 3.47 -7.07 -2.16
CA THR A 144 4.30 -8.25 -1.93
C THR A 144 4.66 -8.39 -0.44
N TRP A 145 5.14 -7.32 0.20
CA TRP A 145 5.57 -7.37 1.60
C TRP A 145 4.41 -7.56 2.59
N ILE A 146 3.30 -6.86 2.37
CA ILE A 146 2.10 -7.02 3.21
C ILE A 146 1.51 -8.42 3.09
N LEU A 147 1.41 -8.94 1.87
CA LEU A 147 0.90 -10.30 1.66
C LEU A 147 1.87 -11.35 2.17
N ALA A 148 3.18 -11.12 2.11
CA ALA A 148 4.16 -12.01 2.73
C ALA A 148 3.97 -12.08 4.26
N SER A 149 3.78 -10.94 4.92
CA SER A 149 3.48 -10.89 6.36
C SER A 149 2.18 -11.64 6.69
N ASN A 150 1.09 -11.36 5.97
CA ASN A 150 -0.19 -12.05 6.17
C ASN A 150 -0.12 -13.55 5.83
N SER A 151 0.65 -13.94 4.80
CA SER A 151 0.87 -15.34 4.45
C SER A 151 1.62 -16.08 5.55
N TRP A 152 2.63 -15.45 6.15
CA TRP A 152 3.34 -16.03 7.28
C TRP A 152 2.42 -16.23 8.49
N MET A 153 1.50 -15.29 8.76
CA MET A 153 0.50 -15.45 9.82
C MET A 153 -0.44 -16.64 9.60
N GLN A 154 -0.71 -17.02 8.34
CA GLN A 154 -1.55 -18.16 7.98
C GLN A 154 -0.78 -19.50 8.03
N THR A 155 0.47 -19.50 7.58
CA THR A 155 1.35 -20.68 7.55
C THR A 155 2.72 -20.35 8.13
N PRO A 156 2.86 -20.25 9.46
CA PRO A 156 4.11 -19.86 10.09
C PRO A 156 5.20 -20.91 9.86
N GLN A 157 6.31 -20.51 9.26
CA GLN A 157 7.49 -21.35 9.02
C GLN A 157 8.77 -20.53 9.19
N GLY A 158 9.92 -21.21 9.20
CA GLY A 158 11.24 -20.57 9.21
C GLY A 158 11.58 -19.84 10.53
N HIS A 159 11.05 -20.32 11.65
CA HIS A 159 11.25 -19.71 12.97
C HIS A 159 11.43 -20.77 14.06
N GLU A 160 11.92 -20.34 15.22
CA GLU A 160 11.98 -21.11 16.45
C GLU A 160 11.45 -20.24 17.59
N ILE A 161 10.69 -20.83 18.52
CA ILE A 161 10.18 -20.09 19.68
C ILE A 161 11.22 -20.14 20.79
N VAL A 162 11.84 -18.99 21.09
CA VAL A 162 12.81 -18.83 22.18
C VAL A 162 12.26 -17.80 23.16
N ASP A 163 12.18 -18.15 24.44
CA ASP A 163 11.66 -17.29 25.51
C ASP A 163 10.26 -16.68 25.23
N GLY A 164 9.41 -17.42 24.50
CA GLY A 164 8.05 -16.99 24.17
C GLY A 164 7.98 -15.91 23.10
N VAL A 165 8.99 -15.79 22.25
CA VAL A 165 9.05 -14.96 21.05
C VAL A 165 9.49 -15.83 19.87
N VAL A 166 9.02 -15.47 18.68
CA VAL A 166 9.31 -16.17 17.42
C VAL A 166 10.59 -15.70 16.77
#